data_AF-A0AAE0S6U1-F1
#
_entry.id   AF-A0AAE0S6U1-F1
#
_cell.length_a   1.000
_cell.length_b   1.000
_cell.length_c   1.000
_cell.angle_alpha   90.00
_cell.angle_beta   90.00
_cell.angle_gamma   90.00
#
_symmetry.space_group_name_H-M   'P 1'
#
loop_
_entity.id
_entity.type
_entity.pdbx_description
1 polymer ?
#
loop_
_entity_poly.entity_id
_entity_poly.type
_entity_poly.pdbx_seq_one_letter_code
_entity_poly.pdbx_strand_id
1 'polypeptide(L)'
;MLTLPNFFALKSLRKSIRIIHCMALGKLHEFKIFGIVQHAHLLGRAITTRHFRNGTELPPIAVDPNYDFDFQEARLLRTERSVQRGDSLMVECTYDSTARTTPTLGGLTTRDEMCLSFVMYYPKIPLTNCLSAPIYDSIDKDERAVWTTLKAYNWTSPQVRQTFKQKVRESSIHHQCIGAQMNPKYLEFVFHEYLPQEGYIPSSSTCP
;
A
#
# COMPACT_ATOMS: atom_id res chain seq x y z
N MET A 1 -17.88 -8.13 10.54
CA MET A 1 -18.41 -7.61 9.27
C MET A 1 -17.23 -7.58 8.31
N LEU A 2 -17.21 -8.51 7.35
CA LEU A 2 -16.14 -8.68 6.36
C LEU A 2 -16.25 -7.55 5.33
N THR A 3 -15.57 -6.44 5.54
CA THR A 3 -15.53 -5.34 4.57
C THR A 3 -14.20 -5.36 3.83
N LEU A 4 -14.31 -5.75 2.55
CA LEU A 4 -13.37 -5.56 1.45
C LEU A 4 -12.01 -6.26 1.61
N PRO A 5 -11.86 -7.53 1.16
CA PRO A 5 -10.53 -8.04 0.88
C PRO A 5 -9.87 -7.08 -0.11
N ASN A 6 -8.66 -6.62 0.21
CA ASN A 6 -7.85 -5.69 -0.56
C ASN A 6 -7.87 -6.04 -2.06
N PHE A 7 -8.82 -5.53 -2.82
CA PHE A 7 -8.91 -5.82 -4.25
C PHE A 7 -7.78 -5.03 -4.91
N PHE A 8 -6.72 -5.74 -5.29
CA PHE A 8 -5.85 -5.22 -6.32
C PHE A 8 -5.35 -6.28 -7.27
N ALA A 9 -5.40 -6.02 -8.58
CA ALA A 9 -4.92 -6.95 -9.59
C ALA A 9 -3.47 -6.64 -9.98
N LEU A 10 -2.61 -7.66 -9.96
CA LEU A 10 -1.22 -7.59 -10.37
C LEU A 10 -0.99 -8.38 -11.65
N LYS A 11 -0.37 -7.71 -12.63
CA LYS A 11 0.46 -8.35 -13.65
C LYS A 11 1.68 -7.46 -13.92
N SER A 12 2.85 -7.87 -13.43
CA SER A 12 4.14 -7.20 -13.59
C SER A 12 4.08 -5.71 -13.22
N LEU A 13 3.71 -5.45 -11.98
CA LEU A 13 3.40 -4.13 -11.47
C LEU A 13 4.25 -3.82 -10.24
N ARG A 14 4.89 -2.64 -10.23
CA ARG A 14 5.19 -1.94 -8.99
C ARG A 14 3.87 -1.36 -8.50
N LYS A 15 3.46 -1.69 -7.28
CA LYS A 15 2.28 -1.10 -6.64
C LYS A 15 2.76 -0.11 -5.60
N SER A 16 2.28 1.12 -5.71
CA SER A 16 2.47 2.12 -4.68
C SER A 16 1.13 2.36 -3.99
N ILE A 17 0.99 1.93 -2.74
CA ILE A 17 -0.23 2.14 -1.94
C ILE A 17 0.01 3.33 -1.03
N ARG A 18 -0.49 4.51 -1.44
CA ARG A 18 -0.48 5.72 -0.62
C ARG A 18 -1.54 5.66 0.47
N ILE A 19 -1.11 5.89 1.70
CA ILE A 19 -1.96 5.92 2.88
C ILE A 19 -1.90 7.35 3.45
N ILE A 20 -2.62 8.27 2.82
CA ILE A 20 -2.44 9.70 3.11
C ILE A 20 -3.15 10.15 4.40
N HIS A 21 -4.25 9.53 4.84
CA HIS A 21 -5.18 10.27 5.69
C HIS A 21 -5.55 9.74 7.09
N CYS A 22 -5.18 8.53 7.54
CA CYS A 22 -5.66 8.10 8.88
C CYS A 22 -5.00 8.85 10.05
N MET A 23 -3.84 9.46 9.82
CA MET A 23 -3.06 10.15 10.87
C MET A 23 -3.54 11.58 11.14
N ALA A 24 -4.40 12.14 10.28
CA ALA A 24 -5.04 13.43 10.50
C ALA A 24 -6.15 13.39 11.58
N LEU A 25 -6.57 12.19 12.00
CA LEU A 25 -7.81 11.98 12.79
C LEU A 25 -7.58 11.90 14.32
N GLY A 26 -6.34 11.95 14.80
CA GLY A 26 -6.01 11.79 16.21
C GLY A 26 -5.77 13.12 16.96
N LYS A 27 -6.18 13.17 18.26
CA LYS A 27 -5.78 14.24 19.20
C LYS A 27 -4.27 14.26 19.51
N LEU A 28 -3.55 13.19 19.18
CA LEU A 28 -2.10 13.14 19.31
C LEU A 28 -1.45 14.05 18.25
N HIS A 29 -0.46 14.85 18.65
CA HIS A 29 0.27 15.73 17.73
C HIS A 29 1.41 15.00 16.99
N GLU A 30 1.95 13.96 17.63
CA GLU A 30 3.10 13.20 17.14
C GLU A 30 3.13 11.80 17.75
N PHE A 31 3.51 10.79 16.98
CA PHE A 31 3.94 9.49 17.49
C PHE A 31 5.29 9.10 16.88
N LYS A 32 6.00 8.18 17.55
CA LYS A 32 7.32 7.72 17.15
C LYS A 32 7.29 6.26 16.77
N ILE A 33 7.76 5.97 15.58
CA ILE A 33 7.97 4.62 15.08
C ILE A 33 9.35 4.17 15.52
N PHE A 34 9.44 3.02 16.19
CA PHE A 34 10.71 2.44 16.64
C PHE A 34 11.04 1.13 15.93
N GLY A 35 10.10 0.54 15.21
CA GLY A 35 10.37 -0.62 14.37
C GLY A 35 9.24 -0.96 13.41
N ILE A 36 9.48 -1.94 12.56
CA ILE A 36 8.59 -2.29 11.46
C ILE A 36 8.70 -3.77 11.08
N VAL A 37 7.60 -4.35 10.59
CA VAL A 37 7.58 -5.63 9.88
C VAL A 37 6.96 -5.37 8.51
N GLN A 38 7.67 -5.66 7.43
CA GLN A 38 7.15 -5.54 6.06
C GLN A 38 6.61 -6.89 5.59
N HIS A 39 5.50 -6.88 4.86
CA HIS A 39 4.79 -8.10 4.48
C HIS A 39 4.18 -8.01 3.08
N ALA A 40 4.44 -9.04 2.28
CA ALA A 40 3.80 -9.37 1.01
C ALA A 40 3.70 -10.91 0.89
N HIS A 41 3.08 -11.44 -0.15
CA HIS A 41 3.10 -12.88 -0.43
C HIS A 41 4.18 -13.22 -1.48
N LEU A 42 4.03 -14.36 -2.16
CA LEU A 42 5.07 -15.04 -2.96
C LEU A 42 5.62 -14.22 -4.14
N LEU A 43 4.88 -13.25 -4.64
CA LEU A 43 5.30 -12.37 -5.74
C LEU A 43 6.11 -11.17 -5.24
N GLY A 44 6.12 -10.86 -3.94
CA GLY A 44 6.84 -9.71 -3.38
C GLY A 44 8.35 -9.81 -3.58
N ARG A 45 8.99 -8.72 -3.99
CA ARG A 45 10.45 -8.64 -4.23
C ARG A 45 11.12 -7.44 -3.58
N ALA A 46 10.39 -6.35 -3.37
CA ALA A 46 10.88 -5.21 -2.61
C ALA A 46 9.72 -4.49 -1.93
N ILE A 47 9.95 -3.95 -0.73
CA ILE A 47 8.97 -3.18 0.02
C ILE A 47 9.64 -1.92 0.59
N THR A 48 9.02 -0.76 0.34
CA THR A 48 9.46 0.54 0.86
C THR A 48 8.32 1.20 1.62
N THR A 49 8.57 1.57 2.88
CA THR A 49 7.65 2.36 3.69
C THR A 49 8.08 3.82 3.63
N ARG A 50 7.49 4.58 2.71
CA ARG A 50 7.79 5.98 2.42
C ARG A 50 7.05 6.91 3.39
N HIS A 51 7.62 8.07 3.67
CA HIS A 51 7.09 9.06 4.61
C HIS A 51 7.06 10.42 3.93
N PHE A 52 5.91 11.10 4.00
CA PHE A 52 5.72 12.42 3.41
C PHE A 52 5.22 13.41 4.47
N ARG A 53 5.67 14.66 4.36
CA ARG A 53 5.23 15.79 5.17
C ARG A 53 4.99 16.98 4.26
N ASN A 54 3.77 17.53 4.28
CA ASN A 54 3.37 18.67 3.45
C ASN A 54 3.69 18.48 1.96
N GLY A 55 3.47 17.27 1.43
CA GLY A 55 3.75 16.92 0.03
C GLY A 55 5.21 16.59 -0.28
N THR A 56 6.15 16.87 0.63
CA THR A 56 7.58 16.55 0.46
C THR A 56 7.89 15.17 1.01
N GLU A 57 8.67 14.39 0.27
CA GLU A 57 9.18 13.10 0.73
C GLU A 57 10.31 13.28 1.76
N LEU A 58 10.15 12.66 2.91
CA LEU A 58 11.18 12.51 3.94
C LEU A 58 11.92 11.18 3.74
N PRO A 59 13.07 10.96 4.39
CA PRO A 59 13.74 9.67 4.34
C PRO A 59 12.76 8.54 4.66
N PRO A 60 12.72 7.47 3.86
CA PRO A 60 11.80 6.36 4.07
C PRO A 60 12.02 5.77 5.46
N ILE A 61 10.93 5.30 6.07
CA ILE A 61 10.96 4.61 7.37
C ILE A 61 11.71 3.29 7.24
N ALA A 62 11.47 2.57 6.14
CA ALA A 62 12.09 1.29 5.87
C ALA A 62 12.21 1.05 4.37
N VAL A 63 13.30 0.41 3.98
CA VAL A 63 13.59 0.02 2.60
C VAL A 63 14.09 -1.41 2.64
N ASP A 64 13.39 -2.31 1.95
CA ASP A 64 13.86 -3.66 1.68
C ASP A 64 13.86 -3.90 0.18
N PRO A 65 15.02 -3.77 -0.49
CA PRO A 65 15.11 -3.99 -1.93
C PRO A 65 15.14 -5.47 -2.32
N ASN A 66 15.34 -6.38 -1.35
CA ASN A 66 15.50 -7.82 -1.56
C ASN A 66 14.53 -8.61 -0.66
N TYR A 67 13.29 -8.14 -0.60
CA TYR A 67 12.27 -8.77 0.23
C TYR A 67 12.06 -10.24 -0.18
N ASP A 68 12.06 -11.13 0.81
CA ASP A 68 11.79 -12.55 0.64
C ASP A 68 10.60 -12.94 1.53
N PHE A 69 9.62 -13.62 0.93
CA PHE A 69 8.45 -14.13 1.64
C PHE A 69 8.83 -15.09 2.78
N ASP A 70 9.90 -15.88 2.61
CA ASP A 70 10.33 -16.84 3.62
C ASP A 70 11.17 -16.18 4.74
N PHE A 71 11.56 -14.90 4.58
CA PHE A 71 12.33 -14.14 5.55
C PHE A 71 11.64 -12.83 5.95
N GLN A 72 10.74 -12.92 6.94
CA GLN A 72 9.97 -11.78 7.46
C GLN A 72 10.29 -11.54 8.93
N GLU A 73 11.04 -10.47 9.21
CA GLU A 73 11.50 -10.14 10.55
C GLU A 73 10.97 -8.78 11.03
N ALA A 74 10.96 -8.59 12.34
CA ALA A 74 10.80 -7.29 12.95
C ALA A 74 12.13 -6.54 12.96
N ARG A 75 12.21 -5.42 12.24
CA ARG A 75 13.40 -4.57 12.18
C ARG A 75 13.20 -3.37 13.09
N LEU A 76 14.09 -3.21 14.07
CA LEU A 76 14.18 -2.00 14.86
C LEU A 76 14.86 -0.90 14.05
N LEU A 77 14.34 0.32 14.13
CA LEU A 77 14.95 1.47 13.47
C LEU A 77 16.17 1.92 14.26
N ARG A 78 17.30 2.17 13.58
CA ARG A 78 18.49 2.78 14.20
C ARG A 78 18.18 4.15 14.81
N THR A 79 17.23 4.86 14.21
CA THR A 79 16.73 6.14 14.69
C THR A 79 15.22 6.12 14.56
N GLU A 80 14.54 6.33 15.67
CA GLU A 80 13.08 6.37 15.69
C GLU A 80 12.56 7.48 14.77
N ARG A 81 11.46 7.18 14.06
CA ARG A 81 10.84 8.15 13.15
C ARG A 81 9.68 8.85 13.83
N SER A 82 9.82 10.17 14.00
CA SER A 82 8.73 11.07 14.39
C SER A 82 7.74 11.25 13.23
N VAL A 83 6.48 10.95 13.48
CA VAL A 83 5.37 11.13 12.55
C VAL A 83 4.39 12.11 13.16
N GLN A 84 4.15 13.22 12.46
CA GLN A 84 3.33 14.34 12.93
C GLN A 84 1.94 14.29 12.31
N ARG A 85 0.98 14.99 12.94
CA ARG A 85 -0.34 15.18 12.34
C ARG A 85 -0.22 15.83 10.96
N GLY A 86 -0.89 15.25 9.96
CA GLY A 86 -0.84 15.71 8.58
C GLY A 86 0.25 15.05 7.73
N ASP A 87 1.16 14.28 8.34
CA ASP A 87 2.06 13.41 7.60
C ASP A 87 1.29 12.27 6.93
N SER A 88 1.90 11.70 5.90
CA SER A 88 1.38 10.57 5.15
C SER A 88 2.41 9.47 5.07
N LEU A 89 1.97 8.22 5.24
CA LEU A 89 2.80 7.05 5.02
C LEU A 89 2.38 6.37 3.73
N MET A 90 3.31 5.70 3.05
CA MET A 90 3.00 4.95 1.84
C MET A 90 3.78 3.66 1.84
N VAL A 91 3.10 2.57 1.52
CA VAL A 91 3.77 1.28 1.32
C VAL A 91 3.85 1.03 -0.17
N GLU A 92 5.08 0.99 -0.69
CA GLU A 92 5.37 0.67 -2.07
C GLU A 92 5.93 -0.75 -2.15
N CYS A 93 5.26 -1.63 -2.89
CA CYS A 93 5.68 -3.01 -3.09
C CYS A 93 5.99 -3.26 -4.56
N THR A 94 7.12 -3.92 -4.82
CA THR A 94 7.48 -4.43 -6.14
C THR A 94 7.17 -5.92 -6.20
N TYR A 95 6.50 -6.34 -7.27
CA TYR A 95 6.11 -7.73 -7.48
C TYR A 95 6.70 -8.30 -8.76
N ASP A 96 7.09 -9.57 -8.72
CA ASP A 96 7.40 -10.39 -9.88
C ASP A 96 6.30 -11.41 -10.11
N SER A 97 5.48 -11.17 -11.14
CA SER A 97 4.41 -12.06 -11.56
C SER A 97 4.71 -12.74 -12.91
N THR A 98 5.96 -12.80 -13.35
CA THR A 98 6.35 -13.37 -14.66
C THR A 98 5.92 -14.82 -14.83
N ALA A 99 5.92 -15.59 -13.74
CA ALA A 99 5.45 -16.98 -13.71
C ALA A 99 3.92 -17.14 -13.71
N ARG A 100 3.13 -16.05 -13.64
CA ARG A 100 1.66 -16.09 -13.57
C ARG A 100 1.02 -15.75 -14.92
N THR A 101 0.11 -16.61 -15.38
CA THR A 101 -0.65 -16.40 -16.62
C THR A 101 -1.85 -15.48 -16.40
N THR A 102 -2.53 -15.64 -15.26
CA THR A 102 -3.68 -14.83 -14.80
C THR A 102 -3.25 -13.72 -13.85
N PRO A 103 -4.04 -12.63 -13.74
CA PRO A 103 -3.79 -11.59 -12.74
C PRO A 103 -3.91 -12.17 -11.33
N THR A 104 -3.06 -11.69 -10.42
CA THR A 104 -3.14 -12.05 -8.99
C THR A 104 -3.87 -10.96 -8.24
N LEU A 105 -4.86 -11.32 -7.43
CA LEU A 105 -5.60 -10.36 -6.63
C LEU A 105 -4.97 -10.18 -5.25
N GLY A 106 -5.28 -9.06 -4.60
CA GLY A 106 -5.00 -8.94 -3.17
C GLY A 106 -5.99 -9.74 -2.34
N GLY A 107 -5.51 -10.36 -1.26
CA GLY A 107 -6.30 -11.32 -0.49
C GLY A 107 -5.51 -11.98 0.63
N LEU A 108 -6.18 -12.87 1.37
CA LEU A 108 -5.61 -13.52 2.56
C LEU A 108 -4.83 -14.80 2.24
N THR A 109 -5.03 -15.40 1.07
CA THR A 109 -4.37 -16.67 0.73
C THR A 109 -2.98 -16.42 0.16
N THR A 110 -2.07 -17.39 0.28
CA THR A 110 -0.73 -17.30 -0.31
C THR A 110 -0.72 -17.25 -1.84
N ARG A 111 -1.85 -17.55 -2.50
CA ARG A 111 -2.03 -17.39 -3.95
C ARG A 111 -2.48 -15.98 -4.34
N ASP A 112 -3.02 -15.24 -3.38
CA ASP A 112 -3.30 -13.81 -3.49
C ASP A 112 -2.05 -13.01 -3.08
N GLU A 113 -2.14 -11.68 -3.07
CA GLU A 113 -1.06 -10.80 -2.64
C GLU A 113 -1.42 -9.82 -1.52
N MET A 114 -0.39 -9.34 -0.84
CA MET A 114 -0.49 -8.27 0.15
C MET A 114 0.60 -7.22 -0.06
N CYS A 115 0.38 -6.03 0.49
CA CYS A 115 1.38 -4.97 0.55
C CYS A 115 1.19 -4.22 1.86
N LEU A 116 1.90 -4.66 2.90
CA LEU A 116 1.70 -4.16 4.26
C LEU A 116 3.01 -3.73 4.91
N SER A 117 2.87 -2.82 5.85
CA SER A 117 3.91 -2.43 6.79
C SER A 117 3.29 -2.35 8.18
N PHE A 118 3.61 -3.31 9.04
CA PHE A 118 3.20 -3.29 10.44
C PHE A 118 4.16 -2.40 11.21
N VAL A 119 3.66 -1.24 11.62
CA VAL A 119 4.45 -0.21 12.28
C VAL A 119 4.37 -0.41 13.79
N MET A 120 5.53 -0.54 14.44
CA MET A 120 5.66 -0.53 15.90
C MET A 120 5.97 0.89 16.37
N TYR A 121 5.11 1.44 17.23
CA TYR A 121 5.18 2.84 17.60
C TYR A 121 4.74 3.11 19.04
N TYR A 122 5.06 4.31 19.53
CA TYR A 122 4.55 4.86 20.79
C TYR A 122 4.35 6.39 20.70
N PRO A 123 3.52 7.00 21.57
CA PRO A 123 2.58 6.35 22.48
C PRO A 123 1.41 5.72 21.71
N LYS A 124 0.66 4.83 22.38
CA LYS A 124 -0.51 4.18 21.79
C LYS A 124 -1.52 5.24 21.31
N ILE A 125 -1.84 5.21 20.02
CA ILE A 125 -2.94 5.99 19.44
C ILE A 125 -4.15 5.08 19.24
N PRO A 126 -5.37 5.62 19.22
CA PRO A 126 -6.55 4.79 19.03
C PRO A 126 -6.77 4.44 17.54
N LEU A 127 -5.70 4.29 16.76
CA LEU A 127 -5.70 3.85 15.36
C LEU A 127 -5.07 2.45 15.28
N THR A 128 -5.72 1.52 14.61
CA THR A 128 -5.26 0.13 14.44
C THR A 128 -4.86 -0.15 13.01
N ASN A 129 -5.74 0.12 12.05
CA ASN A 129 -5.47 -0.10 10.63
C ASN A 129 -5.56 1.20 9.87
N CYS A 130 -4.68 1.34 8.89
CA CYS A 130 -4.69 2.41 7.94
C CYS A 130 -4.39 1.81 6.59
N LEU A 131 -5.43 1.62 5.78
CA LEU A 131 -5.39 0.85 4.54
C LEU A 131 -5.95 1.68 3.39
N SER A 132 -5.55 1.36 2.17
CA SER A 132 -6.17 1.93 0.99
C SER A 132 -6.17 0.95 -0.18
N ALA A 133 -7.18 1.07 -1.04
CA ALA A 133 -7.33 0.26 -2.24
C ALA A 133 -8.01 1.06 -3.36
N PRO A 134 -7.60 0.89 -4.62
CA PRO A 134 -8.36 1.41 -5.76
C PRO A 134 -9.71 0.70 -5.86
N ILE A 135 -10.79 1.44 -6.14
CA ILE A 135 -12.14 0.85 -6.30
C ILE A 135 -12.46 0.42 -7.74
N TYR A 136 -11.54 0.67 -8.69
CA TYR A 136 -11.64 0.22 -10.09
C TYR A 136 -12.84 0.76 -10.88
N ASP A 137 -13.40 1.89 -10.45
CA ASP A 137 -14.46 2.65 -11.11
C ASP A 137 -14.16 3.07 -12.56
N SER A 138 -12.88 3.18 -12.96
CA SER A 138 -12.45 3.43 -14.34
C SER A 138 -12.45 2.17 -15.23
N ILE A 139 -12.49 0.99 -14.60
CA ILE A 139 -12.54 -0.31 -15.26
C ILE A 139 -13.99 -0.72 -15.45
N ASP A 140 -14.76 -0.70 -14.37
CA ASP A 140 -16.18 -1.02 -14.36
C ASP A 140 -16.88 -0.15 -13.31
N LYS A 141 -18.06 0.38 -13.66
CA LYS A 141 -18.84 1.22 -12.74
C LYS A 141 -19.53 0.41 -11.65
N ASP A 142 -19.76 -0.88 -11.89
CA ASP A 142 -20.22 -1.80 -10.83
C ASP A 142 -19.00 -2.47 -10.21
N GLU A 143 -18.63 -2.04 -9.00
CA GLU A 143 -17.50 -2.59 -8.23
C GLU A 143 -17.58 -4.13 -8.11
N ARG A 144 -18.80 -4.69 -8.06
CA ARG A 144 -19.02 -6.14 -7.98
C ARG A 144 -18.72 -6.86 -9.29
N ALA A 145 -18.80 -6.16 -10.42
CA ALA A 145 -18.54 -6.69 -11.75
C ALA A 145 -17.07 -6.55 -12.18
N VAL A 146 -16.28 -5.68 -11.52
CA VAL A 146 -14.85 -5.44 -11.82
C VAL A 146 -14.10 -6.75 -12.02
N TRP A 147 -14.31 -7.75 -11.16
CA TRP A 147 -13.59 -9.01 -11.27
C TRP A 147 -13.96 -9.81 -12.51
N THR A 148 -15.24 -9.88 -12.85
CA THR A 148 -15.74 -10.52 -14.07
C THR A 148 -15.11 -9.85 -15.28
N THR A 149 -15.03 -8.52 -15.28
CA THR A 149 -14.39 -7.72 -16.33
C THR A 149 -12.89 -8.01 -16.43
N LEU A 150 -12.16 -8.04 -15.30
CA LEU A 150 -10.73 -8.36 -15.28
C LEU A 150 -10.42 -9.79 -15.72
N LYS A 151 -11.29 -10.75 -15.42
CA LYS A 151 -11.14 -12.14 -15.90
C LYS A 151 -11.29 -12.28 -17.40
N ALA A 152 -12.12 -11.46 -18.03
CA ALA A 152 -12.33 -11.47 -19.47
C ALA A 152 -11.17 -10.86 -20.26
N TYR A 153 -10.26 -10.12 -19.61
CA TYR A 153 -9.15 -9.45 -20.28
C TYR A 153 -8.11 -10.44 -20.79
N ASN A 154 -7.60 -10.19 -22.01
CA ASN A 154 -6.45 -10.92 -22.53
C ASN A 154 -5.14 -10.38 -21.95
N TRP A 155 -4.77 -10.88 -20.77
CA TRP A 155 -3.58 -10.43 -20.05
C TRP A 155 -2.25 -10.72 -20.75
N THR A 156 -2.22 -11.54 -21.81
CA THR A 156 -1.00 -11.76 -22.61
C THR A 156 -0.68 -10.57 -23.51
N SER A 157 -1.68 -9.75 -23.87
CA SER A 157 -1.50 -8.51 -24.62
C SER A 157 -0.77 -7.43 -23.80
N PRO A 158 0.34 -6.86 -24.30
CA PRO A 158 1.00 -5.69 -23.69
C PRO A 158 0.08 -4.48 -23.58
N GLN A 159 -0.78 -4.25 -24.57
CA GLN A 159 -1.70 -3.12 -24.64
C GLN A 159 -2.74 -3.23 -23.51
N VAL A 160 -3.35 -4.40 -23.32
CA VAL A 160 -4.29 -4.65 -22.21
C VAL A 160 -3.62 -4.37 -20.87
N ARG A 161 -2.36 -4.80 -20.69
CA ARG A 161 -1.61 -4.49 -19.46
C ARG A 161 -1.40 -2.98 -19.30
N GLN A 162 -0.99 -2.26 -20.33
CA GLN A 162 -0.77 -0.80 -20.27
C GLN A 162 -2.07 -0.05 -19.97
N THR A 163 -3.16 -0.38 -20.65
CA THR A 163 -4.49 0.19 -20.40
C THR A 163 -4.96 -0.08 -18.99
N PHE A 164 -4.77 -1.31 -18.48
CA PHE A 164 -5.08 -1.61 -17.08
C PHE A 164 -4.29 -0.70 -16.14
N LYS A 165 -2.97 -0.57 -16.32
CA LYS A 165 -2.13 0.32 -15.49
C LYS A 165 -2.63 1.76 -15.49
N GLN A 166 -3.02 2.27 -16.65
CA GLN A 166 -3.59 3.62 -16.79
C GLN A 166 -4.92 3.73 -16.03
N LYS A 167 -5.85 2.82 -16.27
CA LYS A 167 -7.15 2.79 -15.58
C LYS A 167 -7.00 2.72 -14.05
N VAL A 168 -6.10 1.88 -13.55
CA VAL A 168 -5.83 1.82 -12.09
C VAL A 168 -5.36 3.18 -11.54
N ARG A 169 -4.59 3.97 -12.32
CA ARG A 169 -4.14 5.32 -11.91
C ARG A 169 -5.27 6.35 -11.96
N GLU A 170 -6.21 6.19 -12.88
CA GLU A 170 -7.38 7.06 -13.02
C GLU A 170 -8.48 6.73 -12.00
N SER A 171 -8.42 5.53 -11.41
CA SER A 171 -9.41 5.07 -10.45
C SER A 171 -9.34 5.80 -9.12
N SER A 172 -10.51 5.99 -8.53
CA SER A 172 -10.64 6.50 -7.16
C SER A 172 -10.01 5.53 -6.16
N ILE A 173 -9.48 6.08 -5.07
CA ILE A 173 -8.88 5.29 -3.98
C ILE A 173 -9.79 5.39 -2.76
N HIS A 174 -10.21 4.23 -2.26
CA HIS A 174 -10.87 4.11 -0.97
C HIS A 174 -9.79 4.05 0.12
N HIS A 175 -9.90 4.93 1.11
CA HIS A 175 -9.05 4.94 2.30
C HIS A 175 -9.87 4.51 3.52
N GLN A 176 -9.32 3.54 4.25
CA GLN A 176 -9.94 2.97 5.42
C GLN A 176 -9.07 3.22 6.66
N CYS A 177 -9.61 4.01 7.58
CA CYS A 177 -9.04 4.23 8.90
C CYS A 177 -9.85 3.39 9.89
N ILE A 178 -9.24 2.44 10.61
CA ILE A 178 -9.94 1.65 11.64
C ILE A 178 -9.21 1.86 12.96
N GLY A 179 -9.94 2.26 13.99
CA GLY A 179 -9.36 2.41 15.32
C GLY A 179 -9.54 1.25 16.27
N ALA A 180 -9.02 1.44 17.47
CA ALA A 180 -9.07 0.44 18.53
C ALA A 180 -10.54 0.10 18.88
N GLN A 181 -10.88 -1.19 18.91
CA GLN A 181 -12.23 -1.77 19.14
C GLN A 181 -13.16 -1.90 17.92
N MET A 182 -12.67 -1.78 16.67
CA MET A 182 -13.52 -1.84 15.46
C MET A 182 -14.73 -0.88 15.52
N ASN A 183 -14.60 0.21 16.29
CA ASN A 183 -15.66 1.19 16.42
C ASN A 183 -15.73 2.00 15.11
N PRO A 184 -16.89 2.05 14.42
CA PRO A 184 -17.04 2.71 13.12
C PRO A 184 -16.89 4.24 13.17
N LYS A 185 -16.53 4.83 14.31
CA LYS A 185 -16.15 6.25 14.42
C LYS A 185 -14.88 6.62 13.63
N TYR A 186 -14.15 5.65 13.09
CA TYR A 186 -13.02 5.93 12.21
C TYR A 186 -13.47 5.93 10.76
N LEU A 187 -13.01 6.96 10.06
CA LEU A 187 -13.63 7.45 8.85
C LEU A 187 -13.21 6.62 7.62
N GLU A 188 -14.20 6.29 6.80
CA GLU A 188 -14.00 5.85 5.42
C GLU A 188 -14.12 7.06 4.51
N PHE A 189 -13.13 7.27 3.65
CA PHE A 189 -13.14 8.37 2.70
C PHE A 189 -12.72 7.87 1.33
N VAL A 190 -13.34 8.40 0.28
CA VAL A 190 -12.92 8.22 -1.10
C VAL A 190 -12.29 9.51 -1.57
N PHE A 191 -11.02 9.47 -1.99
CA PHE A 191 -10.31 10.60 -2.55
C PHE A 191 -9.85 10.27 -3.98
N HIS A 192 -9.87 11.27 -4.85
CA HIS A 192 -9.10 11.27 -6.09
C HIS A 192 -7.70 11.79 -5.76
N GLU A 193 -6.75 10.90 -5.47
CA GLU A 193 -5.44 11.30 -4.95
C GLU A 193 -4.32 11.04 -5.96
N TYR A 194 -3.38 11.99 -6.02
CA TYR A 194 -2.18 11.95 -6.84
C TYR A 194 -1.20 10.91 -6.29
N LEU A 195 -1.16 9.73 -6.92
CA LEU A 195 -0.03 8.79 -6.77
C LEU A 195 1.25 9.52 -7.22
N PRO A 196 2.37 9.40 -6.49
CA PRO A 196 3.64 9.94 -6.96
C PRO A 196 3.98 9.22 -8.26
N GLN A 197 4.19 9.99 -9.32
CA GLN A 197 4.36 9.45 -10.67
C GLN A 197 5.66 8.64 -10.80
N GLU A 198 6.62 8.90 -9.91
CA GLU A 198 7.91 8.25 -9.86
C GLU A 198 8.07 7.36 -8.61
N GLY A 199 8.69 6.20 -8.81
CA GLY A 199 9.07 5.31 -7.71
C GLY A 199 10.09 6.00 -6.79
N TYR A 200 10.28 5.46 -5.59
CA TYR A 200 11.35 5.98 -4.73
C TYR A 200 12.70 5.84 -5.44
N ILE A 201 13.39 6.97 -5.63
CA ILE A 201 14.77 6.99 -6.10
C ILE A 201 15.61 7.17 -4.84
N PRO A 202 16.40 6.16 -4.45
CA PRO A 202 17.36 6.34 -3.36
C PRO A 202 18.21 7.56 -3.65
N SER A 203 18.49 8.40 -2.65
CA SER A 203 19.55 9.39 -2.83
C SER A 203 20.83 8.64 -3.23
N SER A 204 21.64 9.24 -4.09
CA SER A 204 22.95 8.73 -4.48
C SER A 204 23.88 8.71 -3.26
N SER A 205 23.62 7.80 -2.32
CA SER A 205 24.49 7.54 -1.19
C SER A 205 25.44 6.45 -1.65
N THR A 206 26.65 6.88 -1.96
CA THR A 206 27.82 6.03 -1.82
C THR A 206 27.78 5.46 -0.41
N CYS A 207 27.60 4.15 -0.28
CA CYS A 207 28.02 3.47 0.94
C CYS A 207 29.50 3.86 1.16
N PRO A 208 29.90 4.37 2.34
CA PRO A 208 31.31 4.39 2.69
C PRO A 208 31.85 2.95 2.77
#